data_AF-A0A524MT91-F1
#
_entry.id   AF-A0A524MT91-F1
#
_cell.length_a   1.000
_cell.length_b   1.000
_cell.length_c   1.000
_cell.angle_alpha   90.00
_cell.angle_beta   90.00
_cell.angle_gamma   90.00
#
_symmetry.space_group_name_H-M   'P 1'
#
loop_
_entity.id
_entity.type
_entity.pdbx_description
1 polymer ?
#
loop_
_entity_poly.entity_id
_entity_poly.type
_entity_poly.pdbx_seq_one_letter_code
_entity_poly.pdbx_strand_id
1 'polypeptide(L)'
;MPVDLDALRRESRKLERGEATHQITSQGPVRINVGLRGSQTPEFFLEVVLSLCPDGSVNLENLGSCVKYLRALESMGYGLECSDSVVCCEKNVSESNIDSELKQLREIMDIF
;
A
#
# COMPACT_ATOMS: atom_id res chain seq x y z
N MET A 1 13.91 0.57 5.49
CA MET A 1 13.94 1.18 6.84
C MET A 1 12.85 0.55 7.69
N PRO A 2 13.06 0.39 9.01
CA PRO A 2 11.99 0.01 9.93
C PRO A 2 10.94 1.14 10.00
N VAL A 3 9.68 0.77 10.15
CA VAL A 3 8.55 1.72 10.26
C VAL A 3 8.49 2.28 11.69
N ASP A 4 8.43 3.60 11.84
CA ASP A 4 8.14 4.22 13.15
C ASP A 4 6.61 4.28 13.38
N LEU A 5 6.07 3.22 13.97
CA LEU A 5 4.64 3.10 14.27
C LEU A 5 4.17 4.09 15.34
N ASP A 6 5.07 4.52 16.23
CA ASP A 6 4.75 5.51 17.25
C ASP A 6 4.62 6.91 16.64
N ALA A 7 5.42 7.23 15.61
CA ALA A 7 5.19 8.42 14.79
C ALA A 7 3.81 8.38 14.13
N LEU A 8 3.45 7.26 13.51
CA LEU A 8 2.13 7.08 12.87
C LEU A 8 0.97 7.31 13.86
N ARG A 9 1.08 6.78 15.08
CA ARG A 9 0.11 7.01 16.17
C ARG A 9 0.01 8.47 16.60
N ARG A 10 1.15 9.16 16.69
CA ARG A 10 1.17 10.59 17.06
C ARG A 10 0.57 11.45 15.96
N GLU A 11 0.78 11.08 14.71
CA GLU A 11 0.25 11.79 13.54
C GLU A 11 -1.25 11.55 13.37
N SER A 12 -1.72 10.30 13.45
CA SER A 12 -3.15 10.00 13.25
C SER A 12 -4.04 10.72 14.26
N ARG A 13 -3.59 10.85 15.52
CA ARG A 13 -4.31 11.59 16.58
C ARG A 13 -4.42 13.09 16.34
N LYS A 14 -3.56 13.67 15.51
CA LYS A 14 -3.56 15.12 15.19
C LYS A 14 -4.45 15.45 13.99
N LEU A 15 -4.86 14.44 13.21
CA LEU A 15 -5.61 14.63 11.99
C LEU A 15 -7.11 14.51 12.25
N GLU A 16 -7.90 15.40 11.66
CA GLU A 16 -9.37 15.41 11.84
C GLU A 16 -10.04 14.10 11.41
N ARG A 17 -9.50 13.46 10.37
CA ARG A 17 -10.00 12.16 9.87
C ARG A 17 -9.48 10.97 10.67
N GLY A 18 -8.54 11.19 11.59
CA GLY A 18 -7.93 10.12 12.40
C GLY A 18 -7.10 9.15 11.58
N GLU A 19 -6.65 9.52 10.38
CA GLU A 19 -5.88 8.67 9.47
C GLU A 19 -4.56 9.33 9.13
N ALA A 20 -3.45 8.62 9.36
CA ALA A 20 -2.11 9.00 8.93
C ALA A 20 -1.48 7.87 8.12
N THR A 21 -0.71 8.24 7.10
CA THR A 21 0.04 7.30 6.26
C THR A 21 1.51 7.71 6.16
N HIS A 22 2.37 6.71 6.03
CA HIS A 22 3.79 6.90 5.80
C HIS A 22 4.26 6.01 4.65
N GLN A 23 4.94 6.61 3.68
CA GLN A 23 5.47 5.88 2.53
C GLN A 23 6.69 5.06 2.94
N ILE A 24 6.63 3.76 2.70
CA ILE A 24 7.70 2.80 3.00
C ILE A 24 8.64 2.63 1.81
N THR A 25 8.08 2.56 0.62
CA THR A 25 8.86 2.45 -0.62
C THR A 25 8.10 3.05 -1.80
N SER A 26 8.87 3.46 -2.80
CA SER A 26 8.38 3.88 -4.11
C SER A 26 9.34 3.32 -5.15
N GLN A 27 8.85 2.41 -5.99
CA GLN A 27 9.62 1.76 -7.05
C GLN A 27 8.80 1.75 -8.34
N GLY A 28 9.23 2.54 -9.33
CA GLY A 28 8.52 2.67 -10.60
C GLY A 28 7.06 3.11 -10.39
N PRO A 29 6.08 2.38 -10.95
CA PRO A 29 4.65 2.70 -10.79
C PRO A 29 4.08 2.33 -9.41
N VAL A 30 4.84 1.65 -8.55
CA VAL A 30 4.37 1.11 -7.28
C VAL A 30 4.81 2.00 -6.12
N ARG A 31 3.85 2.35 -5.24
CA ARG A 31 4.12 2.93 -3.93
C ARG A 31 3.51 2.04 -2.86
N ILE A 32 4.23 1.84 -1.76
CA ILE A 32 3.73 1.10 -0.60
C ILE A 32 3.73 2.05 0.59
N ASN A 33 2.57 2.20 1.21
CA ASN A 33 2.37 2.98 2.42
C ASN A 33 1.94 2.05 3.56
N VAL A 34 2.30 2.45 4.78
CA VAL A 34 1.67 1.95 5.99
C VAL A 34 0.80 3.05 6.54
N GLY A 35 -0.41 2.69 6.95
CA GLY A 35 -1.38 3.61 7.49
C GLY A 35 -1.88 3.17 8.85
N LEU A 36 -2.42 4.14 9.58
CA LEU A 36 -3.19 3.93 10.79
C LEU A 36 -4.43 4.81 10.72
N ARG A 37 -5.60 4.20 10.83
CA ARG A 37 -6.88 4.90 10.87
C ARG A 37 -7.64 4.61 12.16
N GLY A 38 -8.47 5.57 12.57
CA GLY A 38 -9.31 5.46 13.77
C GLY A 38 -8.68 6.09 15.01
N SER A 39 -9.46 6.92 15.70
CA SER A 39 -9.02 7.66 16.89
C SER A 39 -9.18 6.86 18.19
N GLN A 40 -10.24 6.04 18.31
CA GLN A 40 -10.53 5.24 19.51
C GLN A 40 -10.06 3.79 19.39
N THR A 41 -10.24 3.20 18.21
CA THR A 41 -9.79 1.84 17.88
C THR A 41 -8.85 1.94 16.68
N PRO A 42 -7.58 2.28 16.90
CA PRO A 42 -6.63 2.43 15.82
C PRO A 42 -6.40 1.09 15.11
N GLU A 43 -6.63 1.08 13.80
CA GLU A 43 -6.40 -0.07 12.91
C GLU A 43 -5.27 0.27 11.94
N PHE A 44 -4.26 -0.60 11.89
CA PHE A 44 -3.19 -0.49 10.92
C PHE A 44 -3.64 -1.10 9.59
N PHE A 45 -3.17 -0.50 8.51
CA PHE A 45 -3.37 -1.01 7.17
C PHE A 45 -2.10 -0.85 6.34
N LEU A 46 -1.96 -1.68 5.32
CA LEU A 46 -0.98 -1.49 4.26
C LEU A 46 -1.74 -1.10 3.00
N GLU A 47 -1.23 -0.07 2.34
CA GLU A 47 -1.75 0.43 1.08
C GLU A 47 -0.67 0.28 0.00
N VAL A 48 -1.04 -0.28 -1.13
CA VAL A 48 -0.22 -0.35 -2.33
C VAL A 48 -0.91 0.46 -3.42
N VAL A 49 -0.26 1.53 -3.89
CA VAL A 49 -0.78 2.38 -4.95
C VAL A 49 -0.01 2.09 -6.23
N LEU A 50 -0.73 1.63 -7.25
CA LEU A 50 -0.18 1.27 -8.55
C LEU A 50 -0.66 2.24 -9.63
N SER A 51 0.27 2.96 -10.26
CA SER A 51 -0.03 3.80 -11.42
C SER A 51 0.04 2.96 -12.71
N LEU A 52 -1.08 2.84 -13.43
CA LEU A 52 -1.13 2.01 -14.64
C LEU A 52 -0.43 2.68 -15.83
N CYS A 53 -0.45 4.02 -15.89
CA CYS A 53 0.15 4.83 -16.96
C CYS A 53 0.86 6.05 -16.35
N PRO A 54 2.00 5.88 -15.65
CA PRO A 54 2.64 6.96 -14.89
C PRO A 54 3.13 8.14 -15.75
N ASP A 55 3.43 7.90 -17.03
CA ASP A 55 3.86 8.91 -18.00
C ASP A 55 2.73 9.30 -18.99
N GLY A 56 1.51 8.83 -18.75
CA GLY A 56 0.36 9.02 -19.64
C GLY A 56 0.41 8.18 -20.93
N SER A 57 1.44 7.35 -21.12
CA SER A 57 1.56 6.44 -22.26
C SER A 57 1.08 5.04 -21.88
N VAL A 58 0.44 4.36 -22.83
CA VAL A 58 0.00 2.97 -22.66
C VAL A 58 1.12 2.04 -23.11
N ASN A 59 1.73 1.34 -22.16
CA ASN A 59 2.65 0.23 -22.42
C ASN A 59 1.97 -1.09 -22.03
N LEU A 60 1.66 -1.92 -23.03
CA LEU A 60 0.94 -3.19 -22.83
C LEU A 60 1.75 -4.22 -22.02
N GLU A 61 3.08 -4.20 -22.11
CA GLU A 61 3.94 -5.08 -21.32
C GLU A 61 3.88 -4.70 -19.85
N ASN A 62 4.02 -3.40 -19.55
CA ASN A 62 3.87 -2.87 -18.19
C ASN A 62 2.47 -3.16 -17.62
N LEU A 63 1.40 -2.94 -18.41
CA LEU A 63 0.04 -3.28 -17.99
C LEU A 63 -0.11 -4.79 -17.70
N GLY A 64 0.53 -5.65 -18.48
CA GLY A 64 0.57 -7.08 -18.23
C GLY A 64 1.20 -7.43 -16.88
N SER A 65 2.33 -6.81 -16.54
CA SER A 65 2.97 -6.95 -15.22
C SER A 65 2.09 -6.39 -14.10
N CYS A 66 1.43 -5.24 -14.33
CA CYS A 66 0.51 -4.63 -13.36
C CYS A 66 -0.64 -5.58 -13.02
N VAL A 67 -1.25 -6.21 -14.02
CA VAL A 67 -2.33 -7.19 -13.79
C VAL A 67 -1.85 -8.40 -13.00
N LYS A 68 -0.63 -8.91 -13.25
CA LYS A 68 -0.07 -10.02 -12.47
C LYS A 68 0.14 -9.62 -11.01
N TYR A 69 0.70 -8.44 -10.78
CA TYR A 69 0.93 -7.91 -9.44
C TYR A 69 -0.37 -7.69 -8.67
N LEU A 70 -1.38 -7.09 -9.32
CA LEU A 70 -2.72 -6.90 -8.74
C LEU A 70 -3.38 -8.23 -8.35
N ARG A 71 -3.25 -9.27 -9.19
CA ARG A 71 -3.75 -10.61 -8.85
C ARG A 71 -3.02 -11.23 -7.66
N ALA A 72 -1.71 -11.01 -7.55
CA ALA A 72 -0.96 -11.47 -6.39
C ALA A 72 -1.45 -10.79 -5.11
N LEU A 73 -1.65 -9.46 -5.14
CA LEU A 73 -2.21 -8.69 -4.03
C LEU A 73 -3.61 -9.18 -3.62
N GLU A 74 -4.50 -9.39 -4.60
CA GLU A 74 -5.84 -9.94 -4.36
C GLU A 74 -5.77 -11.32 -3.69
N SER A 75 -4.87 -12.19 -4.15
CA SER A 75 -4.67 -13.52 -3.54
C SER A 75 -4.11 -13.48 -2.12
N MET A 76 -3.41 -12.39 -1.75
CA MET A 76 -2.92 -12.11 -0.39
C MET A 76 -3.99 -11.45 0.50
N GLY A 77 -5.18 -11.19 -0.04
CA GLY A 77 -6.32 -10.61 0.67
C GLY A 77 -6.37 -9.08 0.67
N TYR A 78 -5.67 -8.42 -0.27
CA TYR A 78 -5.85 -6.98 -0.48
C TYR A 78 -7.14 -6.72 -1.24
N GLY A 79 -7.93 -5.75 -0.79
CA GLY A 79 -9.03 -5.19 -1.57
C GLY A 79 -8.49 -4.25 -2.64
N LEU A 80 -8.99 -4.33 -3.86
CA LEU A 80 -8.56 -3.51 -4.99
C LEU A 80 -9.64 -2.46 -5.28
N GLU A 81 -9.24 -1.19 -5.32
CA GLU A 81 -10.09 -0.07 -5.69
C GLU A 81 -9.44 0.73 -6.82
N CYS A 82 -10.24 1.11 -7.81
CA CYS A 82 -9.79 2.00 -8.89
C CYS A 82 -10.12 3.45 -8.51
N SER A 83 -9.12 4.32 -8.56
CA SER A 83 -9.27 5.74 -8.29
C SER A 83 -8.56 6.55 -9.36
N ASP A 84 -9.34 7.23 -10.20
CA ASP A 84 -8.87 8.02 -11.36
C ASP A 84 -7.91 7.24 -12.27
N SER A 85 -6.60 7.43 -12.07
CA SER A 85 -5.51 6.85 -12.88
C SER A 85 -4.66 5.82 -12.14
N VAL A 86 -5.04 5.45 -10.91
CA VAL A 86 -4.32 4.49 -10.07
C VAL A 86 -5.24 3.38 -9.57
N VAL A 87 -4.63 2.26 -9.23
CA VAL A 87 -5.28 1.21 -8.44
C VAL A 87 -4.71 1.28 -7.04
N CYS A 88 -5.58 1.50 -6.05
CA CYS A 88 -5.24 1.43 -4.64
C CYS A 88 -5.61 0.04 -4.12
N CYS A 89 -4.66 -0.63 -3.51
CA CYS A 89 -4.85 -1.94 -2.92
C CYS A 89 -4.63 -1.84 -1.42
N GLU A 90 -5.61 -2.24 -0.61
CA GLU A 90 -5.54 -2.08 0.84
C GLU A 90 -5.81 -3.39 1.57
N LYS A 91 -5.09 -3.60 2.67
CA LYS A 91 -5.34 -4.68 3.62
C LYS A 91 -5.14 -4.19 5.05
N ASN A 92 -6.13 -4.43 5.90
CA ASN A 92 -6.00 -4.26 7.34
C ASN A 92 -5.03 -5.31 7.91
N VAL A 93 -4.12 -4.88 8.77
CA VAL A 93 -3.09 -5.73 9.36
C VAL A 93 -2.97 -5.46 10.85
N SER A 94 -2.65 -6.49 11.64
CA SER A 94 -2.23 -6.26 13.02
C SER A 94 -0.82 -5.68 13.05
N GLU A 95 -0.52 -4.88 14.07
CA GLU A 95 0.82 -4.32 14.28
C GLU A 95 1.92 -5.39 14.24
N SER A 96 1.67 -6.53 14.88
CA SER A 96 2.60 -7.67 14.94
C SER A 96 2.96 -8.24 13.56
N ASN A 97 2.11 -8.01 12.55
CA ASN A 97 2.22 -8.61 11.24
C ASN A 97 2.73 -7.63 10.17
N ILE A 98 2.87 -6.33 10.50
CA ILE A 98 3.29 -5.30 9.53
C ILE A 98 4.60 -5.67 8.85
N ASP A 99 5.62 -6.06 9.60
CA ASP A 99 6.93 -6.40 9.04
C ASP A 99 6.88 -7.63 8.13
N SER A 100 6.07 -8.64 8.50
CA SER A 100 5.89 -9.85 7.71
C SER A 100 5.18 -9.55 6.39
N GLU A 101 4.13 -8.74 6.44
CA GLU A 101 3.37 -8.34 5.24
C GLU A 101 4.21 -7.44 4.33
N LEU A 102 4.97 -6.48 4.88
CA LEU A 102 5.91 -5.66 4.11
C LEU A 102 6.99 -6.49 3.42
N LYS A 103 7.43 -7.58 4.06
CA LYS A 103 8.38 -8.52 3.44
C LYS A 103 7.74 -9.23 2.25
N GLN A 104 6.52 -9.77 2.42
CA GLN A 104 5.79 -10.42 1.33
C GLN A 104 5.54 -9.46 0.15
N LEU A 105 5.14 -8.22 0.44
CA LEU A 105 4.94 -7.19 -0.58
C LEU A 105 6.22 -6.88 -1.38
N ARG A 106 7.39 -6.90 -0.72
CA ARG A 106 8.68 -6.73 -1.42
C ARG A 106 9.00 -7.94 -2.30
N GLU A 107 8.79 -9.15 -1.79
CA GLU A 107 9.03 -10.38 -2.55
C GLU A 107 8.20 -10.46 -3.83
N ILE A 108 6.92 -10.04 -3.79
CA ILE A 108 6.09 -10.00 -5.01
C ILE A 108 6.42 -8.82 -5.94
N MET A 109 7.00 -7.74 -5.41
CA MET A 109 7.44 -6.58 -6.19
C MET A 109 8.76 -6.87 -6.93
N ASP A 110 9.61 -7.76 -6.41
CA ASP A 110 10.81 -8.23 -7.11
C ASP A 110 10.49 -9.11 -8.33
N ILE A 111 9.23 -9.58 -8.45
CA ILE A 111 8.70 -10.36 -9.58
C ILE A 111 8.06 -9.43 -10.64
N PHE A 112 7.87 -8.14 -10.30
CA PHE A 112 7.32 -7.11 -11.18
C PHE A 112 8.41 -6.46 -12.05
#